data_AF-A0A559J0H2-F1
#
_entry.id   AF-A0A559J0H2-F1
#
_cell.length_a   1.000
_cell.length_b   1.000
_cell.length_c   1.000
_cell.angle_alpha   90.00
_cell.angle_beta   90.00
_cell.angle_gamma   90.00
#
_symmetry.space_group_name_H-M   'P 1'
#
loop_
_entity.id
_entity.type
_entity.pdbx_description
1 polymer ?
#
loop_
_entity_poly.entity_id
_entity_poly.type
_entity_poly.pdbx_seq_one_letter_code
_entity_poly.pdbx_strand_id
1 'polypeptide(L)'
;MLFLAAYFILLNKYTNRNSALLRNAIRHIHINSNKLGKSIGVIHININYLDYFKFRHMNCGIHQVFFDLLNKGVPVDYLFYDSYIECEDIYNQIVVKGLDRWFMSTRTLSDLSDIGMDVKITKFPNLASSYPFVQEKFGEGKRIFLWIWTEHLPHLANEPRSMHAISLESYDQEKGTFVISDIPNLMGHTYDQSKIQEAFDCLDERWRSMGYICDEQYNFTEETVSLFINKFEDGFLAVSDNLNLYDRIIEMLQEHSLQMEENNKDIKSYEHALAMVAGSRYFLSKFFRITRYPGTDKLDEIVDLSCTIRNVFLKILLGGKINLQKTTEKIKALKELETENIKMIKKRINQNRSNPVNRMSSQPETVVDLKLKFEILPGNGLLLKWEDILDEYIYQYQIYANDTLLGVTVQNVYEIQNVDHGREYNIKVKVRTVRGDISLSNDEITLITASRGKDHALGKPVFCSSEESDVNRKENVNDGSSKTRWSSAPGSDHEWICIDLLEEVEIGRVLINWEEAYATSYTIDISNDNERWQTIVNMDSGKGGIEEYSDFGGVMCRYVKLTGVKKATLWGYSLWKLEVYTD
;
A
#
# COMPACT_ATOMS: atom_id res chain seq x y z
N MET A 1 -6.49 -5.57 17.94
CA MET A 1 -5.18 -5.20 18.55
C MET A 1 -4.43 -6.38 19.16
N LEU A 2 -5.00 -7.17 20.09
CA LEU A 2 -4.29 -8.31 20.72
C LEU A 2 -3.87 -9.43 19.73
N PHE A 3 -4.61 -9.64 18.64
CA PHE A 3 -4.26 -10.63 17.60
C PHE A 3 -3.07 -10.23 16.72
N LEU A 4 -2.91 -8.94 16.39
CA LEU A 4 -1.76 -8.42 15.65
C LEU A 4 -0.49 -8.48 16.51
N ALA A 5 -0.58 -8.09 17.77
CA ALA A 5 0.53 -8.25 18.72
C ALA A 5 0.93 -9.72 18.91
N ALA A 6 -0.03 -10.65 19.00
CA ALA A 6 0.24 -12.08 19.05
C ALA A 6 0.86 -12.62 17.75
N TYR A 7 0.42 -12.14 16.58
CA TYR A 7 0.97 -12.47 15.26
C TYR A 7 2.44 -12.02 15.12
N PHE A 8 2.78 -10.82 15.56
CA PHE A 8 4.15 -10.30 15.57
C PHE A 8 5.05 -11.00 16.60
N ILE A 9 4.53 -11.35 17.78
CA ILE A 9 5.24 -12.16 18.78
C ILE A 9 5.47 -13.59 18.25
N LEU A 10 4.54 -14.15 17.48
CA LEU A 10 4.65 -15.44 16.81
C LEU A 10 5.68 -15.41 15.67
N LEU A 11 5.69 -14.38 14.82
CA LEU A 11 6.71 -14.17 13.78
C LEU A 11 8.11 -14.10 14.39
N ASN A 12 8.29 -13.34 15.47
CA ASN A 12 9.59 -13.29 16.17
C ASN A 12 9.97 -14.63 16.84
N LYS A 13 9.01 -15.43 17.29
CA LYS A 13 9.27 -16.75 17.91
C LYS A 13 9.51 -17.89 16.91
N TYR A 14 8.94 -17.83 15.70
CA TYR A 14 8.92 -18.95 14.74
C TYR A 14 9.79 -18.74 13.49
N THR A 15 10.56 -17.66 13.42
CA THR A 15 11.49 -17.31 12.32
C THR A 15 12.56 -18.36 11.93
N ASN A 16 12.62 -19.53 12.58
CA ASN A 16 13.78 -20.43 12.50
C ASN A 16 13.50 -21.95 12.39
N ARG A 17 12.32 -22.39 11.93
CA ARG A 17 12.17 -23.82 11.55
C ARG A 17 11.37 -23.95 10.26
N ASN A 18 11.99 -24.61 9.27
CA ASN A 18 11.47 -25.11 7.99
C ASN A 18 10.23 -24.37 7.46
N SER A 19 10.34 -23.79 6.26
CA SER A 19 9.21 -23.16 5.54
C SER A 19 7.94 -24.01 5.55
N ALA A 20 8.04 -25.35 5.56
CA ALA A 20 6.91 -26.27 5.75
C ALA A 20 6.17 -26.16 7.10
N LEU A 21 6.86 -25.92 8.22
CA LEU A 21 6.26 -25.79 9.56
C LEU A 21 5.59 -24.43 9.76
N LEU A 22 6.18 -23.35 9.22
CA LEU A 22 5.54 -22.03 9.18
C LEU A 22 4.27 -22.08 8.31
N ARG A 23 4.35 -22.72 7.14
CA ARG A 23 3.19 -22.99 6.26
C ARG A 23 2.07 -23.77 6.98
N ASN A 24 2.42 -24.78 7.79
CA ASN A 24 1.45 -25.56 8.55
C ASN A 24 0.85 -24.80 9.74
N ALA A 25 1.64 -23.99 10.45
CA ALA A 25 1.16 -23.15 11.54
C ALA A 25 0.20 -22.05 11.02
N ILE A 26 0.52 -21.45 9.87
CA ILE A 26 -0.32 -20.43 9.22
C ILE A 26 -1.61 -21.04 8.67
N ARG A 27 -1.57 -22.22 8.02
CA ARG A 27 -2.78 -22.97 7.64
C ARG A 27 -3.69 -23.24 8.84
N HIS A 28 -3.12 -23.58 10.00
CA HIS A 28 -3.89 -23.78 11.22
C HIS A 28 -4.53 -22.51 11.78
N ILE A 29 -3.89 -21.35 11.62
CA ILE A 29 -4.44 -20.04 12.03
C ILE A 29 -5.58 -19.63 11.09
N HIS A 30 -5.41 -19.80 9.78
CA HIS A 30 -6.41 -19.48 8.75
C HIS A 30 -7.68 -20.35 8.86
N ILE A 31 -7.52 -21.62 9.25
CA ILE A 31 -8.66 -22.52 9.51
C ILE A 31 -9.43 -22.10 10.76
N ASN A 32 -8.77 -21.53 11.77
CA ASN A 32 -9.41 -21.14 13.02
C ASN A 32 -10.08 -19.75 12.96
N SER A 33 -9.62 -18.82 12.12
CA SER A 33 -10.30 -17.53 11.90
C SER A 33 -11.68 -17.70 11.25
N ASN A 34 -11.84 -18.69 10.37
CA ASN A 34 -13.15 -19.03 9.78
C ASN A 34 -14.16 -19.62 10.79
N LYS A 35 -13.71 -20.09 11.96
CA LYS A 35 -14.59 -20.57 13.04
C LYS A 35 -15.02 -19.51 14.04
N LEU A 36 -14.37 -18.33 14.05
CA LEU A 36 -14.71 -17.21 14.92
C LEU A 36 -15.50 -16.17 14.12
N GLY A 37 -16.77 -16.47 13.87
CA GLY A 37 -17.69 -15.52 13.26
C GLY A 37 -17.86 -14.27 14.13
N LYS A 38 -17.35 -13.12 13.64
CA LYS A 38 -17.95 -11.77 13.67
C LYS A 38 -16.91 -10.70 13.29
N SER A 39 -17.26 -9.92 12.25
CA SER A 39 -16.88 -8.53 11.97
C SER A 39 -15.48 -8.06 12.41
N ILE A 40 -14.51 -8.18 11.51
CA ILE A 40 -13.51 -7.17 11.14
C ILE A 40 -12.97 -7.69 9.81
N GLY A 41 -13.13 -6.93 8.72
CA GLY A 41 -12.50 -7.26 7.44
C GLY A 41 -10.98 -7.21 7.64
N VAL A 42 -10.35 -8.38 7.82
CA VAL A 42 -8.90 -8.47 7.89
C VAL A 42 -8.38 -8.34 6.47
N ILE A 43 -7.87 -7.15 6.13
CA ILE A 43 -7.01 -6.95 4.96
C ILE A 43 -5.79 -7.85 5.17
N HIS A 44 -5.60 -8.85 4.32
CA HIS A 44 -4.46 -9.75 4.40
C HIS A 44 -3.36 -9.21 3.49
N ILE A 45 -2.33 -8.63 4.10
CA ILE A 45 -1.10 -8.27 3.40
C ILE A 45 -0.51 -9.57 2.82
N ASN A 46 -0.17 -9.57 1.53
CA ASN A 46 0.50 -10.70 0.89
C ASN A 46 1.76 -11.07 1.69
N ILE A 47 1.88 -12.32 2.13
CA ILE A 47 2.96 -12.72 3.03
C ILE A 47 4.34 -12.60 2.34
N ASN A 48 4.40 -12.77 1.01
CA ASN A 48 5.63 -12.58 0.22
C ASN A 48 6.07 -11.11 0.19
N TYR A 49 5.14 -10.16 0.34
CA TYR A 49 5.48 -8.74 0.43
C TYR A 49 6.30 -8.45 1.69
N LEU A 50 5.92 -9.01 2.84
CA LEU A 50 6.66 -8.82 4.10
C LEU A 50 8.05 -9.46 4.06
N ASP A 51 8.27 -10.48 3.23
CA ASP A 51 9.56 -11.13 3.09
C ASP A 51 10.64 -10.20 2.51
N TYR A 52 10.27 -9.18 1.72
CA TYR A 52 11.24 -8.16 1.29
C TYR A 52 11.73 -7.30 2.45
N PHE A 53 10.88 -7.04 3.44
CA PHE A 53 11.22 -6.21 4.61
C PHE A 53 11.77 -7.03 5.78
N LYS A 54 11.80 -8.36 5.65
CA LYS A 54 12.38 -9.27 6.65
C LYS A 54 13.88 -9.06 6.81
N PHE A 55 14.57 -8.75 5.72
CA PHE A 55 16.02 -8.57 5.69
C PHE A 55 16.38 -7.09 5.64
N ARG A 56 17.17 -6.66 6.62
CA ARG A 56 17.46 -5.24 6.92
C ARG A 56 18.61 -4.71 6.06
N HIS A 57 18.46 -4.80 4.73
CA HIS A 57 19.45 -4.35 3.73
C HIS A 57 19.29 -2.89 3.35
N MET A 58 18.03 -2.41 3.30
CA MET A 58 17.68 -1.07 2.86
C MET A 58 17.34 -0.20 4.07
N ASN A 59 17.59 1.11 3.95
CA ASN A 59 17.17 2.06 4.97
C ASN A 59 15.67 2.40 4.86
N CYS A 60 15.12 3.06 5.88
CA CYS A 60 13.69 3.40 5.91
C CYS A 60 13.26 4.28 4.73
N GLY A 61 14.11 5.17 4.21
CA GLY A 61 13.81 5.96 3.03
C GLY A 61 13.69 5.11 1.76
N ILE A 62 14.64 4.21 1.53
CA ILE A 62 14.62 3.27 0.41
C ILE A 62 13.41 2.31 0.53
N HIS A 63 13.01 1.90 1.74
CA HIS A 63 11.79 1.12 1.93
C HIS A 63 10.53 1.84 1.42
N GLN A 64 10.42 3.16 1.62
CA GLN A 64 9.27 3.90 1.10
C GLN A 64 9.27 3.94 -0.43
N VAL A 65 10.42 4.20 -1.05
CA VAL A 65 10.58 4.17 -2.52
C VAL A 65 10.27 2.78 -3.05
N PHE A 66 10.87 1.75 -2.46
CA PHE A 66 10.66 0.35 -2.83
C PHE A 66 9.19 -0.06 -2.73
N PHE A 67 8.49 0.38 -1.68
CA PHE A 67 7.06 0.13 -1.56
C PHE A 67 6.25 0.80 -2.67
N ASP A 68 6.57 2.03 -3.02
CA ASP A 68 5.87 2.73 -4.10
C ASP A 68 6.12 2.09 -5.47
N LEU A 69 7.34 1.62 -5.73
CA LEU A 69 7.67 0.82 -6.93
C LEU A 69 6.82 -0.45 -7.01
N LEU A 70 6.66 -1.16 -5.89
CA LEU A 70 5.79 -2.34 -5.82
C LEU A 70 4.32 -2.00 -6.10
N ASN A 71 3.80 -0.90 -5.54
CA ASN A 71 2.43 -0.44 -5.81
C ASN A 71 2.22 0.01 -7.25
N LYS A 72 3.27 0.49 -7.93
CA LYS A 72 3.26 0.85 -9.34
C LYS A 72 3.44 -0.35 -10.29
N GLY A 73 3.72 -1.54 -9.76
CA GLY A 73 3.96 -2.74 -10.56
C GLY A 73 5.25 -2.77 -11.34
N VAL A 74 6.23 -2.01 -10.85
CA VAL A 74 7.60 -2.11 -11.33
C VAL A 74 8.14 -3.50 -10.96
N PRO A 75 8.76 -4.24 -11.90
CA PRO A 75 9.32 -5.55 -11.63
C PRO A 75 10.66 -5.42 -10.89
N VAL A 76 10.57 -5.02 -9.62
CA VAL A 76 11.69 -4.62 -8.74
C VAL A 76 12.78 -5.67 -8.57
N ASP A 77 12.48 -6.96 -8.72
CA ASP A 77 13.48 -8.02 -8.57
C ASP A 77 14.63 -7.89 -9.59
N TYR A 78 14.37 -7.34 -10.78
CA TYR A 78 15.42 -7.03 -11.76
C TYR A 78 16.35 -5.90 -11.32
N LEU A 79 15.89 -5.02 -10.43
CA LEU A 79 16.64 -3.87 -9.91
C LEU A 79 17.63 -4.27 -8.81
N PHE A 80 17.62 -5.52 -8.36
CA PHE A 80 18.59 -6.03 -7.37
C PHE A 80 19.89 -6.55 -8.00
N TYR A 81 20.14 -6.22 -9.27
CA TYR A 81 21.32 -6.63 -10.03
C TYR A 81 22.65 -6.20 -9.39
N ASP A 82 22.66 -5.17 -8.55
CA ASP A 82 23.84 -4.64 -7.86
C ASP A 82 23.79 -4.80 -6.33
N SER A 83 22.93 -5.68 -5.84
CA SER A 83 22.69 -5.90 -4.40
C SER A 83 23.84 -6.57 -3.65
N TYR A 84 24.82 -7.14 -4.37
CA TYR A 84 26.04 -7.67 -3.75
C TYR A 84 26.91 -6.53 -3.19
N ILE A 85 27.14 -6.56 -1.88
CA ILE A 85 28.03 -5.63 -1.17
C ILE A 85 29.22 -6.44 -0.64
N GLU A 86 30.43 -6.01 -1.01
CA GLU A 86 31.67 -6.66 -0.57
C GLU A 86 31.82 -6.58 0.96
N CYS A 87 32.31 -7.65 1.58
CA CYS A 87 32.48 -7.73 3.02
C CYS A 87 33.40 -6.64 3.57
N GLU A 88 34.40 -6.22 2.80
CA GLU A 88 35.30 -5.13 3.19
C GLU A 88 34.57 -3.77 3.24
N ASP A 89 33.62 -3.51 2.34
CA ASP A 89 32.81 -2.28 2.37
C ASP A 89 31.85 -2.28 3.57
N ILE A 90 31.18 -3.42 3.82
CA ILE A 90 30.35 -3.62 5.02
C ILE A 90 31.18 -3.37 6.29
N TYR A 91 32.38 -3.96 6.37
CA TYR A 91 33.27 -3.79 7.51
C TYR A 91 33.67 -2.32 7.71
N ASN A 92 34.09 -1.65 6.64
CA ASN A 92 34.54 -0.26 6.72
C ASN A 92 33.40 0.70 7.10
N GLN A 93 32.20 0.51 6.60
CA GLN A 93 31.06 1.36 6.94
C GLN A 93 30.52 1.09 8.34
N ILE A 94 30.30 -0.17 8.71
CA ILE A 94 29.62 -0.50 9.97
C ILE A 94 30.60 -0.58 11.14
N VAL A 95 31.73 -1.26 10.97
CA VAL A 95 32.66 -1.49 12.07
C VAL A 95 33.62 -0.32 12.25
N VAL A 96 34.29 0.12 11.17
CA VAL A 96 35.30 1.20 11.26
C VAL A 96 34.65 2.56 11.46
N LYS A 97 33.68 2.94 10.60
CA LYS A 97 32.98 4.23 10.72
C LYS A 97 31.89 4.22 11.81
N GLY A 98 31.53 3.05 12.33
CA GLY A 98 30.51 2.91 13.37
C GLY A 98 29.10 3.27 12.91
N LEU A 99 28.82 3.16 11.60
CA LEU A 99 27.48 3.46 11.07
C LEU A 99 26.50 2.38 11.50
N ASP A 100 25.28 2.80 11.86
CA ASP A 100 24.16 1.87 11.91
C ASP A 100 23.89 1.34 10.49
N ARG A 101 23.42 0.10 10.37
CA ARG A 101 23.04 -0.49 9.08
C ARG A 101 22.04 0.37 8.31
N TRP A 102 21.17 1.12 9.01
CA TRP A 102 20.21 2.03 8.37
C TRP A 102 20.86 3.26 7.74
N PHE A 103 22.08 3.62 8.13
CA PHE A 103 22.82 4.76 7.57
C PHE A 103 23.94 4.33 6.63
N MET A 104 24.07 3.03 6.37
CA MET A 104 25.02 2.50 5.39
C MET A 104 24.59 2.91 3.98
N SER A 105 25.56 3.30 3.15
CA SER A 105 25.29 3.58 1.74
C SER A 105 25.23 2.28 0.95
N THR A 106 24.18 2.10 0.17
CA THR A 106 23.99 0.95 -0.73
C THR A 106 23.68 1.43 -2.14
N ARG A 107 24.13 0.69 -3.17
CA ARG A 107 23.77 1.00 -4.57
C ARG A 107 22.39 0.50 -4.98
N THR A 108 21.88 -0.51 -4.28
CA THR A 108 20.56 -1.11 -4.55
C THR A 108 19.45 -0.06 -4.51
N LEU A 109 18.70 0.06 -5.61
CA LEU A 109 17.62 1.05 -5.82
C LEU A 109 18.06 2.52 -5.69
N SER A 110 19.36 2.81 -5.79
CA SER A 110 19.86 4.19 -5.69
C SER A 110 19.72 4.99 -6.99
N ASP A 111 19.55 4.31 -8.12
CA ASP A 111 19.34 4.89 -9.44
C ASP A 111 18.25 4.09 -10.18
N LEU A 112 17.23 4.80 -10.67
CA LEU A 112 16.10 4.23 -11.41
C LEU A 112 16.03 4.77 -12.85
N SER A 113 17.06 5.51 -13.29
CA SER A 113 17.06 6.17 -14.59
C SER A 113 17.03 5.18 -15.77
N ASP A 114 17.55 3.96 -15.60
CA ASP A 114 17.49 2.90 -16.62
C ASP A 114 16.07 2.46 -16.98
N ILE A 115 15.10 2.72 -16.10
CA ILE A 115 13.67 2.43 -16.32
C ILE A 115 12.85 3.71 -16.52
N GLY A 116 13.52 4.85 -16.73
CA GLY A 116 12.85 6.14 -16.94
C GLY A 116 12.16 6.69 -15.69
N MET A 117 12.64 6.33 -14.50
CA MET A 117 12.12 6.83 -13.23
C MET A 117 13.20 7.59 -12.45
N ASP A 118 12.78 8.52 -11.59
CA ASP A 118 13.69 9.26 -10.71
C ASP A 118 13.00 9.61 -9.38
N VAL A 119 13.76 9.72 -8.29
CA VAL A 119 13.25 10.16 -6.99
C VAL A 119 13.58 11.63 -6.82
N LYS A 120 12.56 12.49 -6.94
CA LYS A 120 12.72 13.94 -6.73
C LYS A 120 12.58 14.27 -5.26
N ILE A 121 13.49 15.09 -4.74
CA ILE A 121 13.48 15.57 -3.35
C ILE A 121 13.42 17.09 -3.33
N THR A 122 12.44 17.64 -2.62
CA THR A 122 12.23 19.08 -2.45
C THR A 122 12.30 19.44 -0.97
N LYS A 123 13.00 20.54 -0.64
CA LYS A 123 13.15 21.01 0.75
C LYS A 123 12.10 22.05 1.12
N PHE A 124 11.70 22.05 2.38
CA PHE A 124 10.69 22.96 2.92
C PHE A 124 11.14 23.51 4.28
N PRO A 125 10.91 24.79 4.57
CA PRO A 125 11.21 25.34 5.90
C PRO A 125 10.35 24.73 7.01
N ASN A 126 9.10 24.36 6.72
CA ASN A 126 8.15 23.71 7.64
C ASN A 126 7.05 22.96 6.86
N LEU A 127 6.25 22.14 7.53
CA LEU A 127 5.20 21.35 6.90
C LEU A 127 4.17 22.24 6.21
N ALA A 128 3.73 23.34 6.85
CA ALA A 128 2.71 24.21 6.28
C ALA A 128 3.10 24.81 4.92
N SER A 129 4.39 25.14 4.74
CA SER A 129 4.91 25.64 3.46
C SER A 129 4.89 24.61 2.33
N SER A 130 4.75 23.32 2.67
CA SER A 130 4.68 22.22 1.70
C SER A 130 3.27 21.93 1.19
N TYR A 131 2.20 22.46 1.81
CA TYR A 131 0.83 22.08 1.47
C TYR A 131 0.46 22.26 -0.03
N PRO A 132 0.83 23.35 -0.72
CA PRO A 132 0.56 23.46 -2.15
C PRO A 132 1.24 22.35 -2.96
N PHE A 133 2.49 22.01 -2.62
CA PHE A 133 3.23 20.92 -3.23
C PHE A 133 2.56 19.56 -2.94
N VAL A 134 2.15 19.33 -1.70
CA VAL A 134 1.46 18.10 -1.29
C VAL A 134 0.17 17.92 -2.10
N GLN A 135 -0.63 18.97 -2.23
CA GLN A 135 -1.89 18.94 -2.98
C GLN A 135 -1.65 18.70 -4.47
N GLU A 136 -0.67 19.38 -5.06
CA GLU A 136 -0.28 19.18 -6.46
C GLU A 136 0.10 17.71 -6.71
N LYS A 137 0.98 17.15 -5.86
CA LYS A 137 1.48 15.77 -6.04
C LYS A 137 0.41 14.72 -5.78
N PHE A 138 -0.50 14.92 -4.83
CA PHE A 138 -1.67 14.04 -4.71
C PHE A 138 -2.63 14.16 -5.90
N GLY A 139 -2.82 15.36 -6.46
CA GLY A 139 -3.59 15.55 -7.69
C GLY A 139 -2.99 14.83 -8.90
N GLU A 140 -1.67 14.66 -8.93
CA GLU A 140 -0.94 13.85 -9.91
C GLU A 140 -0.93 12.33 -9.59
N GLY A 141 -1.60 11.90 -8.51
CA GLY A 141 -1.60 10.50 -8.06
C GLY A 141 -0.27 10.02 -7.49
N LYS A 142 0.58 10.94 -6.99
CA LYS A 142 1.89 10.63 -6.41
C LYS A 142 1.80 10.39 -4.92
N ARG A 143 2.58 9.41 -4.46
CA ARG A 143 2.88 9.21 -3.04
C ARG A 143 4.03 10.13 -2.63
N ILE A 144 3.95 10.68 -1.43
CA ILE A 144 4.98 11.57 -0.89
C ILE A 144 5.70 10.87 0.26
N PHE A 145 7.03 10.92 0.27
CA PHE A 145 7.88 10.43 1.35
C PHE A 145 8.46 11.61 2.12
N LEU A 146 8.61 11.48 3.44
CA LEU A 146 9.24 12.51 4.25
C LEU A 146 9.99 11.89 5.42
N TRP A 147 10.99 12.63 5.90
CA TRP A 147 11.61 12.36 7.18
C TRP A 147 10.75 12.93 8.31
N ILE A 148 10.76 12.27 9.47
CA ILE A 148 10.11 12.70 10.71
C ILE A 148 10.96 12.30 11.94
N TRP A 149 10.71 12.93 13.08
CA TRP A 149 11.13 12.42 14.40
C TRP A 149 10.09 11.47 14.97
N THR A 150 10.53 10.27 15.40
CA THR A 150 9.66 9.18 15.88
C THR A 150 8.77 9.57 17.08
N GLU A 151 9.29 10.37 18.01
CA GLU A 151 8.63 10.68 19.30
C GLU A 151 7.29 11.41 19.19
N HIS A 152 6.99 12.04 18.04
CA HIS A 152 5.76 12.81 17.83
C HIS A 152 4.62 12.00 17.20
N LEU A 153 4.91 10.80 16.68
CA LEU A 153 3.88 9.95 16.08
C LEU A 153 3.37 8.92 17.10
N PRO A 154 2.06 8.86 17.38
CA PRO A 154 1.47 7.95 18.36
C PRO A 154 1.94 6.48 18.30
N HIS A 155 2.12 5.92 17.10
CA HIS A 155 2.53 4.51 16.95
C HIS A 155 4.03 4.28 17.20
N LEU A 156 4.84 5.34 17.18
CA LEU A 156 6.29 5.31 17.43
C LEU A 156 6.69 6.00 18.73
N ALA A 157 5.73 6.49 19.52
CA ALA A 157 5.99 7.27 20.73
C ALA A 157 6.81 6.52 21.81
N ASN A 158 6.81 5.19 21.77
CA ASN A 158 7.60 4.34 22.67
C ASN A 158 8.97 3.93 22.10
N GLU A 159 9.25 4.26 20.84
CA GLU A 159 10.54 3.99 20.22
C GLU A 159 11.57 5.04 20.65
N PRO A 160 12.87 4.70 20.70
CA PRO A 160 13.92 5.68 20.93
C PRO A 160 13.81 6.84 19.94
N ARG A 161 14.14 8.06 20.39
CA ARG A 161 14.19 9.23 19.51
C ARG A 161 15.17 8.97 18.36
N SER A 162 14.65 8.85 17.15
CA SER A 162 15.43 8.67 15.93
C SER A 162 14.73 9.35 14.76
N MET A 163 15.51 9.66 13.73
CA MET A 163 14.96 10.11 12.46
C MET A 163 14.42 8.88 11.70
N HIS A 164 13.23 9.01 11.12
CA HIS A 164 12.55 7.92 10.42
C HIS A 164 11.85 8.43 9.17
N ALA A 165 11.62 7.56 8.18
CA ALA A 165 10.92 7.91 6.96
C ALA A 165 9.55 7.25 6.90
N ILE A 166 8.52 8.03 6.57
CA ILE A 166 7.14 7.58 6.37
C ILE A 166 6.65 8.05 4.99
N SER A 167 5.51 7.52 4.53
CA SER A 167 4.79 8.05 3.37
C SER A 167 3.47 8.71 3.76
N LEU A 168 3.13 9.78 3.04
CA LEU A 168 1.79 10.37 3.01
C LEU A 168 1.06 9.79 1.79
N GLU A 169 -0.16 9.33 2.01
CA GLU A 169 -1.04 8.73 1.01
C GLU A 169 -2.09 9.72 0.50
N SER A 170 -2.62 10.55 1.40
CA SER A 170 -3.60 11.58 1.08
C SER A 170 -3.64 12.66 2.16
N TYR A 171 -4.25 13.79 1.83
CA TYR A 171 -4.48 14.92 2.74
C TYR A 171 -5.90 15.45 2.58
N ASP A 172 -6.68 15.38 3.64
CA ASP A 172 -8.00 15.99 3.76
C ASP A 172 -7.82 17.34 4.45
N GLN A 173 -7.84 18.42 3.65
CA GLN A 173 -7.61 19.78 4.13
C GLN A 173 -8.74 20.27 5.05
N GLU A 174 -9.98 19.88 4.78
CA GLU A 174 -11.14 20.33 5.56
C GLU A 174 -11.11 19.74 6.97
N LYS A 175 -10.74 18.46 7.07
CA LYS A 175 -10.57 17.78 8.35
C LYS A 175 -9.20 18.05 8.99
N GLY A 176 -8.24 18.58 8.22
CA GLY A 176 -6.86 18.75 8.66
C GLY A 176 -6.19 17.42 9.01
N THR A 177 -6.41 16.39 8.19
CA THR A 177 -5.88 15.03 8.45
C THR A 177 -5.08 14.49 7.28
N PHE A 178 -4.04 13.74 7.60
CA PHE A 178 -3.24 12.99 6.63
C PHE A 178 -3.51 11.50 6.78
N VAL A 179 -3.59 10.77 5.67
CA VAL A 179 -3.42 9.32 5.67
C VAL A 179 -1.95 9.02 5.47
N ILE A 180 -1.35 8.22 6.35
CA ILE A 180 0.07 7.87 6.33
C ILE A 180 0.32 6.36 6.30
N SER A 181 1.49 5.98 5.80
CA SER A 181 2.02 4.63 5.98
C SER A 181 3.44 4.66 6.54
N ASP A 182 3.73 3.72 7.41
CA ASP A 182 5.05 3.44 7.98
C ASP A 182 5.39 1.97 7.71
N ILE A 183 5.96 1.73 6.53
CA ILE A 183 6.19 0.39 6.01
C ILE A 183 7.30 -0.36 6.76
N PRO A 184 7.08 -1.64 7.13
CA PRO A 184 5.89 -2.48 6.89
C PRO A 184 4.88 -2.52 8.06
N ASN A 185 5.05 -1.66 9.06
CA ASN A 185 4.39 -1.79 10.36
C ASN A 185 3.00 -1.13 10.42
N LEU A 186 2.75 -0.09 9.62
CA LEU A 186 1.50 0.66 9.58
C LEU A 186 1.20 1.07 8.14
N MET A 187 -0.05 0.94 7.71
CA MET A 187 -0.44 1.29 6.34
C MET A 187 -1.79 2.00 6.35
N GLY A 188 -1.88 3.12 5.64
CA GLY A 188 -3.14 3.83 5.40
C GLY A 188 -3.83 4.34 6.67
N HIS A 189 -3.09 4.76 7.70
CA HIS A 189 -3.67 5.22 8.96
C HIS A 189 -3.81 6.75 8.99
N THR A 190 -4.95 7.24 9.48
CA THR A 190 -5.26 8.67 9.53
C THR A 190 -4.70 9.34 10.79
N TYR A 191 -3.98 10.44 10.61
CA TYR A 191 -3.38 11.27 11.67
C TYR A 191 -3.82 12.71 11.51
N ASP A 192 -4.02 13.41 12.63
CA ASP A 192 -4.13 14.87 12.64
C ASP A 192 -2.87 15.50 12.04
N GLN A 193 -3.05 16.54 11.21
CA GLN A 193 -1.94 17.27 10.60
C GLN A 193 -0.97 17.85 11.64
N SER A 194 -1.46 18.18 12.83
CA SER A 194 -0.64 18.72 13.92
C SER A 194 0.45 17.72 14.35
N LYS A 195 0.16 16.40 14.31
CA LYS A 195 1.13 15.36 14.64
C LYS A 195 2.21 15.22 13.58
N ILE A 196 1.82 15.30 12.30
CA ILE A 196 2.79 15.28 11.20
C ILE A 196 3.64 16.56 11.24
N GLN A 197 3.04 17.70 11.57
CA GLN A 197 3.73 18.98 11.67
C GLN A 197 4.75 18.99 12.80
N GLU A 198 4.37 18.56 14.02
CA GLU A 198 5.30 18.40 15.14
C GLU A 198 6.49 17.49 14.74
N ALA A 199 6.20 16.36 14.09
CA ALA A 199 7.23 15.39 13.72
C ALA A 199 8.20 15.90 12.64
N PHE A 200 7.71 16.69 11.67
CA PHE A 200 8.50 17.23 10.57
C PHE A 200 9.23 18.53 10.93
N ASP A 201 8.55 19.48 11.58
CA ASP A 201 9.11 20.81 11.89
C ASP A 201 10.23 20.74 12.93
N CYS A 202 10.22 19.71 13.79
CA CYS A 202 11.30 19.47 14.76
C CYS A 202 12.60 18.91 14.11
N LEU A 203 12.60 18.56 12.82
CA LEU A 203 13.82 18.17 12.12
C LEU A 203 14.77 19.36 11.95
N ASP A 204 16.06 19.07 11.79
CA ASP A 204 17.02 20.04 11.27
C ASP A 204 16.64 20.44 9.84
N GLU A 205 16.84 21.71 9.47
CA GLU A 205 16.46 22.25 8.15
C GLU A 205 17.03 21.44 6.98
N ARG A 206 18.20 20.81 7.15
CA ARG A 206 18.78 19.99 6.08
C ARG A 206 17.97 18.73 5.76
N TRP A 207 17.16 18.25 6.69
CA TRP A 207 16.35 17.03 6.61
C TRP A 207 14.86 17.30 6.38
N ARG A 208 14.41 18.56 6.47
CA ARG A 208 13.04 18.95 6.14
C ARG A 208 12.82 18.89 4.63
N SER A 209 12.63 17.68 4.12
CA SER A 209 12.40 17.44 2.71
C SER A 209 11.31 16.41 2.48
N MET A 210 10.64 16.57 1.35
CA MET A 210 9.68 15.60 0.84
C MET A 210 10.17 15.06 -0.50
N GLY A 211 9.97 13.76 -0.72
CA GLY A 211 10.32 13.08 -1.94
C GLY A 211 9.11 12.46 -2.62
N TYR A 212 9.19 12.22 -3.92
CA TYR A 212 8.22 11.45 -4.69
C TYR A 212 8.90 10.81 -5.91
N ILE A 213 8.25 9.81 -6.50
CA ILE A 213 8.74 9.15 -7.73
C ILE A 213 8.15 9.85 -8.97
N CYS A 214 9.04 10.32 -9.85
CA CYS A 214 8.72 10.65 -11.23
C CYS A 214 8.73 9.37 -12.06
N ASP A 215 7.63 9.09 -12.75
CA ASP A 215 7.39 7.87 -13.52
C ASP A 215 6.75 8.15 -14.90
N GLU A 216 6.77 9.41 -15.34
CA GLU A 216 6.18 9.84 -16.61
C GLU A 216 6.87 9.23 -17.83
N GLN A 217 8.13 8.83 -17.67
CA GLN A 217 8.94 8.17 -18.70
C GLN A 217 9.16 6.69 -18.40
N TYR A 218 8.39 6.12 -17.47
CA TYR A 218 8.55 4.73 -17.06
C TYR A 218 8.44 3.79 -18.27
N ASN A 219 9.49 2.99 -18.48
CA ASN A 219 9.52 1.99 -19.52
C ASN A 219 10.33 0.78 -19.05
N PHE A 220 9.76 -0.42 -19.21
CA PHE A 220 10.42 -1.67 -18.86
C PHE A 220 10.19 -2.71 -19.96
N THR A 221 11.25 -3.07 -20.67
CA THR A 221 11.20 -3.96 -21.85
C THR A 221 12.13 -5.17 -21.67
N GLU A 222 12.11 -6.09 -22.64
CA GLU A 222 13.10 -7.19 -22.69
C GLU A 222 14.55 -6.69 -22.83
N GLU A 223 14.73 -5.53 -23.48
CA GLU A 223 16.04 -4.86 -23.57
C GLU A 223 16.50 -4.38 -22.20
N THR A 224 15.59 -3.84 -21.39
CA THR A 224 15.85 -3.47 -19.98
C THR A 224 16.30 -4.67 -19.16
N VAL A 225 15.65 -5.84 -19.33
CA VAL A 225 16.07 -7.08 -18.67
C VAL A 225 17.50 -7.46 -19.06
N SER A 226 17.80 -7.41 -20.36
CA SER A 226 19.14 -7.72 -20.89
C SER A 226 20.19 -6.75 -20.36
N LEU A 227 19.86 -5.46 -20.27
CA LEU A 227 20.70 -4.42 -19.67
C LEU A 227 21.06 -4.74 -18.23
N PHE A 228 20.07 -5.06 -17.37
CA PHE A 228 20.35 -5.36 -15.96
C PHE A 228 21.19 -6.61 -15.76
N ILE A 229 20.99 -7.65 -16.59
CA ILE A 229 21.86 -8.82 -16.53
C ILE A 229 23.30 -8.45 -16.93
N ASN A 230 23.49 -7.65 -17.97
CA ASN A 230 24.83 -7.20 -18.36
C ASN A 230 25.49 -6.36 -17.26
N LYS A 231 24.75 -5.41 -16.65
CA LYS A 231 25.23 -4.61 -15.52
C LYS A 231 25.64 -5.47 -14.32
N PHE A 232 24.83 -6.48 -13.98
CA PHE A 232 25.20 -7.46 -12.95
C PHE A 232 26.48 -8.19 -13.33
N GLU A 233 26.58 -8.75 -14.54
CA GLU A 233 27.73 -9.53 -14.97
C GLU A 233 29.03 -8.69 -14.95
N ASP A 234 28.99 -7.46 -15.46
CA ASP A 234 30.12 -6.53 -15.43
C ASP A 234 30.51 -6.15 -13.99
N GLY A 235 29.53 -5.77 -13.18
CA GLY A 235 29.75 -5.39 -11.78
C GLY A 235 30.29 -6.54 -10.94
N PHE A 236 29.78 -7.76 -11.12
CA PHE A 236 30.17 -8.91 -10.33
C PHE A 236 31.54 -9.48 -10.75
N LEU A 237 31.94 -9.36 -12.01
CA LEU A 237 33.32 -9.69 -12.42
C LEU A 237 34.35 -8.80 -11.72
N ALA A 238 34.01 -7.54 -11.47
CA ALA A 238 34.86 -6.57 -10.78
C ALA A 238 35.00 -6.83 -9.26
N VAL A 239 34.11 -7.63 -8.65
CA VAL A 239 34.14 -7.93 -7.21
C VAL A 239 35.49 -8.49 -6.78
N SER A 240 36.16 -7.88 -5.81
CA SER A 240 37.46 -8.33 -5.30
C SER A 240 37.42 -8.67 -3.81
N ASP A 241 36.30 -9.25 -3.38
CA ASP A 241 36.00 -9.45 -1.97
C ASP A 241 36.98 -10.44 -1.32
N ASN A 242 37.74 -9.96 -0.34
CA ASN A 242 38.72 -10.74 0.41
C ASN A 242 38.07 -11.52 1.57
N LEU A 243 36.80 -11.24 1.88
CA LEU A 243 36.02 -11.87 2.95
C LEU A 243 36.67 -11.77 4.35
N ASN A 244 37.55 -10.79 4.57
CA ASN A 244 38.26 -10.59 5.84
C ASN A 244 37.34 -10.24 7.00
N LEU A 245 36.12 -9.75 6.73
CA LEU A 245 35.09 -9.55 7.75
C LEU A 245 34.93 -10.78 8.65
N TYR A 246 34.93 -11.99 8.08
CA TYR A 246 34.75 -13.22 8.85
C TYR A 246 35.94 -13.54 9.76
N ASP A 247 37.18 -13.26 9.33
CA ASP A 247 38.35 -13.43 10.19
C ASP A 247 38.32 -12.43 11.35
N ARG A 248 37.98 -11.16 11.06
CA ARG A 248 37.84 -10.12 12.08
C ARG A 248 36.74 -10.44 13.10
N ILE A 249 35.64 -11.07 12.67
CA ILE A 249 34.60 -11.59 13.57
C ILE A 249 35.17 -12.67 14.50
N ILE A 250 35.99 -13.59 13.97
CA ILE A 250 36.61 -14.66 14.78
C ILE A 250 37.60 -14.08 15.78
N GLU A 251 38.48 -13.18 15.35
CA GLU A 251 39.46 -12.48 16.20
C GLU A 251 38.75 -11.75 17.34
N MET A 252 37.74 -10.95 17.02
CA MET A 252 36.94 -10.24 18.02
C MET A 252 36.26 -11.20 19.01
N LEU A 253 35.68 -12.33 18.58
CA LEU A 253 35.06 -13.30 19.49
C LEU A 253 36.08 -13.96 20.42
N GLN A 254 37.31 -14.16 19.97
CA GLN A 254 38.40 -14.71 20.78
C GLN A 254 38.85 -13.68 21.83
N GLU A 255 39.00 -12.42 21.44
CA GLU A 255 39.34 -11.31 22.34
C GLU A 255 38.25 -11.04 23.39
N HIS A 256 36.97 -11.02 22.99
CA HIS A 256 35.83 -10.82 23.90
C HIS A 256 35.66 -11.93 24.96
N SER A 257 36.21 -13.11 24.73
CA SER A 257 36.19 -14.19 25.73
C SER A 257 37.10 -13.91 26.93
N LEU A 258 37.89 -12.83 26.89
CA LEU A 258 38.93 -12.51 27.87
C LEU A 258 38.64 -11.29 28.76
N GLN A 259 37.74 -10.37 28.37
CA GLN A 259 37.45 -9.16 29.17
C GLN A 259 35.96 -8.77 29.10
N MET A 260 35.34 -8.60 30.27
CA MET A 260 33.95 -8.19 30.45
C MET A 260 33.93 -6.76 30.99
N GLU A 261 33.82 -5.76 30.12
CA GLU A 261 33.38 -4.42 30.55
C GLU A 261 32.30 -3.84 29.63
N GLU A 262 31.44 -3.04 30.25
CA GLU A 262 30.21 -2.44 29.73
C GLU A 262 30.50 -1.44 28.60
N ASN A 263 30.57 -1.91 27.36
CA ASN A 263 29.96 -1.25 26.19
C ASN A 263 30.22 -2.07 24.93
N ASN A 264 29.23 -2.91 24.59
CA ASN A 264 29.30 -3.95 23.57
C ASN A 264 29.15 -3.41 22.13
N LYS A 265 29.75 -2.24 21.85
CA LYS A 265 29.63 -1.54 20.57
C LYS A 265 30.09 -2.43 19.40
N ASP A 266 31.15 -3.20 19.61
CA ASP A 266 31.70 -4.09 18.59
C ASP A 266 30.77 -5.27 18.29
N ILE A 267 30.21 -5.94 19.31
CA ILE A 267 29.21 -7.00 19.11
C ILE A 267 27.99 -6.48 18.34
N LYS A 268 27.50 -5.27 18.65
CA LYS A 268 26.39 -4.66 17.90
C LYS A 268 26.78 -4.36 16.44
N SER A 269 27.98 -3.82 16.20
CA SER A 269 28.48 -3.57 14.85
C SER A 269 28.61 -4.84 14.03
N TYR A 270 29.14 -5.92 14.60
CA TYR A 270 29.24 -7.20 13.88
C TYR A 270 27.88 -7.89 13.69
N GLU A 271 26.91 -7.69 14.58
CA GLU A 271 25.50 -8.09 14.35
C GLU A 271 24.92 -7.36 13.13
N HIS A 272 25.11 -6.04 13.05
CA HIS A 272 24.70 -5.23 11.89
C HIS A 272 25.40 -5.68 10.60
N ALA A 273 26.71 -5.97 10.65
CA ALA A 273 27.47 -6.43 9.50
C ALA A 273 26.92 -7.77 8.96
N LEU A 274 26.65 -8.74 9.85
CA LEU A 274 26.04 -10.02 9.46
C LEU A 274 24.61 -9.86 8.93
N ALA A 275 23.84 -8.89 9.45
CA ALA A 275 22.53 -8.54 8.90
C ALA A 275 22.63 -7.98 7.48
N MET A 276 23.62 -7.14 7.20
CA MET A 276 23.88 -6.59 5.87
C MET A 276 24.35 -7.65 4.88
N VAL A 277 25.21 -8.59 5.31
CA VAL A 277 25.59 -9.75 4.49
C VAL A 277 24.32 -10.53 4.11
N ALA A 278 23.52 -10.94 5.08
CA ALA A 278 22.29 -11.68 4.82
C ALA A 278 21.33 -10.92 3.88
N GLY A 279 21.13 -9.63 4.10
CA GLY A 279 20.30 -8.79 3.23
C GLY A 279 20.83 -8.73 1.79
N SER A 280 22.10 -8.41 1.63
CA SER A 280 22.77 -8.31 0.34
C SER A 280 22.63 -9.58 -0.50
N ARG A 281 22.83 -10.75 0.12
CA ARG A 281 22.75 -12.04 -0.60
C ARG A 281 21.32 -12.47 -0.85
N TYR A 282 20.39 -12.11 0.02
CA TYR A 282 18.96 -12.35 -0.18
C TYR A 282 18.41 -11.57 -1.39
N PHE A 283 18.69 -10.27 -1.49
CA PHE A 283 18.25 -9.48 -2.64
C PHE A 283 18.91 -9.94 -3.95
N LEU A 284 20.18 -10.38 -3.89
CA LEU A 284 20.84 -10.98 -5.05
C LEU A 284 20.17 -12.31 -5.45
N SER A 285 19.74 -13.12 -4.48
CA SER A 285 19.05 -14.37 -4.77
C SER A 285 17.68 -14.13 -5.42
N LYS A 286 17.00 -13.02 -5.10
CA LYS A 286 15.80 -12.57 -5.83
C LYS A 286 16.12 -12.27 -7.30
N PHE A 287 17.17 -11.49 -7.58
CA PHE A 287 17.64 -11.23 -8.95
C PHE A 287 17.97 -12.53 -9.71
N PHE A 288 18.62 -13.49 -9.05
CA PHE A 288 18.97 -14.78 -9.68
C PHE A 288 17.73 -15.60 -10.02
N ARG A 289 16.72 -15.62 -9.15
CA ARG A 289 15.45 -16.34 -9.39
C ARG A 289 14.70 -15.75 -10.59
N ILE A 290 14.50 -14.44 -10.64
CA ILE A 290 13.76 -13.77 -11.74
C ILE A 290 14.49 -13.95 -13.09
N THR A 291 15.82 -13.88 -13.11
CA THR A 291 16.63 -14.03 -14.34
C THR A 291 16.98 -15.48 -14.70
N ARG A 292 16.60 -16.45 -13.85
CA ARG A 292 17.03 -17.86 -13.94
C ARG A 292 18.55 -18.03 -13.97
N TYR A 293 19.24 -17.15 -13.25
CA TYR A 293 20.66 -17.28 -13.04
C TYR A 293 20.92 -18.46 -12.08
N PRO A 294 21.77 -19.44 -12.44
CA PRO A 294 22.01 -20.60 -11.58
C PRO A 294 22.75 -20.20 -10.30
N GLY A 295 22.53 -20.93 -9.21
CA GLY A 295 23.24 -20.73 -7.93
C GLY A 295 22.43 -20.08 -6.81
N THR A 296 21.11 -20.00 -6.94
CA THR A 296 20.20 -19.50 -5.89
C THR A 296 20.37 -20.23 -4.57
N ASP A 297 20.50 -21.56 -4.61
CA ASP A 297 20.53 -22.41 -3.42
C ASP A 297 21.73 -22.10 -2.51
N LYS A 298 22.90 -21.79 -3.10
CA LYS A 298 24.09 -21.38 -2.34
C LYS A 298 23.90 -20.02 -1.68
N LEU A 299 23.25 -19.07 -2.36
CA LEU A 299 22.94 -17.76 -1.76
C LEU A 299 21.97 -17.93 -0.59
N ASP A 300 20.95 -18.78 -0.71
CA ASP A 300 20.01 -19.04 0.38
C ASP A 300 20.71 -19.68 1.59
N GLU A 301 21.63 -20.64 1.37
CA GLU A 301 22.44 -21.22 2.43
C GLU A 301 23.35 -20.19 3.13
N ILE A 302 23.94 -19.27 2.37
CA ILE A 302 24.71 -18.13 2.92
C ILE A 302 23.81 -17.27 3.81
N VAL A 303 22.62 -16.90 3.33
CA VAL A 303 21.65 -16.09 4.08
C VAL A 303 21.27 -16.76 5.40
N ASP A 304 20.95 -18.05 5.37
CA ASP A 304 20.56 -18.82 6.55
C ASP A 304 21.70 -18.93 7.56
N LEU A 305 22.92 -19.17 7.09
CA LEU A 305 24.09 -19.29 7.95
C LEU A 305 24.49 -17.93 8.55
N SER A 306 24.46 -16.85 7.77
CA SER A 306 24.65 -15.47 8.27
C SER A 306 23.61 -15.11 9.33
N CYS A 307 22.33 -15.41 9.12
CA CYS A 307 21.28 -15.19 10.12
C CYS A 307 21.49 -16.04 11.38
N THR A 308 21.92 -17.29 11.20
CA THR A 308 22.22 -18.19 12.32
C THR A 308 23.35 -17.64 13.19
N ILE A 309 24.43 -17.15 12.57
CA ILE A 309 25.56 -16.54 13.29
C ILE A 309 25.12 -15.23 13.94
N ARG A 310 24.40 -14.36 13.22
CA ARG A 310 23.83 -13.11 13.77
C ARG A 310 23.01 -13.33 15.03
N ASN A 311 22.20 -14.39 15.07
CA ASN A 311 21.40 -14.73 16.26
C ASN A 311 22.26 -15.11 17.47
N VAL A 312 23.51 -15.59 17.27
CA VAL A 312 24.48 -15.76 18.36
C VAL A 312 24.89 -14.40 18.93
N PHE A 313 25.10 -13.39 18.09
CA PHE A 313 25.45 -12.04 18.52
C PHE A 313 24.31 -11.38 19.30
N LEU A 314 23.06 -11.50 18.82
CA LEU A 314 21.89 -11.06 19.57
C LEU A 314 21.80 -11.75 20.94
N LYS A 315 22.12 -13.04 21.01
CA LYS A 315 22.17 -13.77 22.28
C LYS A 315 23.25 -13.22 23.23
N ILE A 316 24.43 -12.84 22.73
CA ILE A 316 25.49 -12.20 23.52
C ILE A 316 24.99 -10.86 24.09
N LEU A 317 24.35 -10.03 23.26
CA LEU A 317 23.79 -8.74 23.69
C LEU A 317 22.73 -8.88 24.79
N LEU A 318 22.03 -10.01 24.84
CA LEU A 318 21.07 -10.36 25.88
C LEU A 318 21.71 -11.06 27.10
N GLY A 319 23.03 -11.04 27.23
CA GLY A 319 23.77 -11.66 28.35
C GLY A 319 23.88 -13.19 28.28
N GLY A 320 23.54 -13.80 27.14
CA GLY A 320 23.56 -15.25 26.97
C GLY A 320 24.96 -15.80 26.69
N LYS A 321 25.24 -17.01 27.20
CA LYS A 321 26.49 -17.73 26.92
C LYS A 321 26.54 -18.27 25.49
N ILE A 322 27.74 -18.27 24.90
CA ILE A 322 28.02 -18.81 23.56
C ILE A 322 28.91 -20.05 23.64
N ASN A 323 28.80 -20.92 22.63
CA ASN A 323 29.81 -21.94 22.35
C ASN A 323 30.77 -21.35 21.31
N LEU A 324 31.96 -20.92 21.75
CA LEU A 324 32.93 -20.23 20.90
C LEU A 324 33.38 -21.14 19.74
N GLN A 325 33.79 -22.38 20.03
CA GLN A 325 34.24 -23.33 19.01
C GLN A 325 33.20 -23.53 17.90
N LYS A 326 31.96 -23.85 18.27
CA LYS A 326 30.86 -24.07 17.31
C LYS A 326 30.53 -22.82 16.51
N THR A 327 30.64 -21.64 17.12
CA THR A 327 30.42 -20.36 16.43
C THR A 327 31.54 -20.10 15.41
N THR A 328 32.79 -20.31 15.80
CA THR A 328 33.96 -20.19 14.91
C THR A 328 33.89 -21.16 13.73
N GLU A 329 33.50 -22.42 13.95
CA GLU A 329 33.30 -23.40 12.89
C GLU A 329 32.26 -22.94 11.86
N LYS A 330 31.13 -22.36 12.32
CA LYS A 330 30.10 -21.79 11.44
C LYS A 330 30.60 -20.59 10.63
N ILE A 331 31.38 -19.69 11.25
CA ILE A 331 31.93 -18.52 10.55
C ILE A 331 32.92 -18.96 9.47
N LYS A 332 33.76 -19.95 9.74
CA LYS A 332 34.65 -20.55 8.73
C LYS A 332 33.88 -21.18 7.58
N ALA A 333 32.83 -21.96 7.89
CA ALA A 333 31.96 -22.54 6.88
C ALA A 333 31.27 -21.48 6.01
N LEU A 334 30.83 -20.37 6.61
CA LEU A 334 30.25 -19.23 5.87
C LEU A 334 31.27 -18.61 4.91
N LYS A 335 32.50 -18.38 5.38
CA LYS A 335 33.59 -17.84 4.56
C LYS A 335 33.93 -18.76 3.38
N GLU A 336 34.02 -20.07 3.62
CA GLU A 336 34.25 -21.07 2.57
C GLU A 336 33.12 -21.07 1.53
N LEU A 337 31.87 -21.06 1.99
CA LEU A 337 30.69 -21.04 1.14
C LEU A 337 30.63 -19.79 0.26
N GLU A 338 30.90 -18.61 0.82
CA GLU A 338 31.01 -17.34 0.06
C GLU A 338 32.13 -17.41 -0.98
N THR A 339 33.31 -17.91 -0.59
CA THR A 339 34.47 -18.04 -1.49
C THR A 339 34.13 -18.91 -2.70
N GLU A 340 33.49 -20.05 -2.47
CA GLU A 340 33.05 -20.93 -3.54
C GLU A 340 31.97 -20.30 -4.41
N ASN A 341 31.01 -19.62 -3.79
CA ASN A 341 29.90 -18.99 -4.50
C ASN A 341 30.39 -17.89 -5.45
N ILE A 342 31.29 -17.01 -4.99
CA ILE A 342 31.88 -15.96 -5.84
C ILE A 342 32.62 -16.58 -7.03
N LYS A 343 33.45 -17.60 -6.79
CA LYS A 343 34.18 -18.32 -7.86
C LYS A 343 33.21 -18.95 -8.87
N MET A 344 32.15 -19.58 -8.38
CA MET A 344 31.12 -20.21 -9.21
C MET A 344 30.40 -19.17 -10.08
N ILE A 345 29.95 -18.06 -9.50
CA ILE A 345 29.26 -16.99 -10.24
C ILE A 345 30.19 -16.42 -11.32
N LYS A 346 31.43 -16.05 -10.98
CA LYS A 346 32.40 -15.52 -11.96
C LYS A 346 32.69 -16.51 -13.10
N LYS A 347 32.89 -17.79 -12.77
CA LYS A 347 33.06 -18.85 -13.77
C LYS A 347 31.85 -18.90 -14.71
N ARG A 348 30.63 -18.78 -14.17
CA ARG A 348 29.40 -18.80 -14.96
C ARG A 348 29.26 -17.58 -15.86
N ILE A 349 29.60 -16.38 -15.38
CA ILE A 349 29.58 -15.16 -16.20
C ILE A 349 30.48 -15.36 -17.43
N ASN A 350 31.72 -15.83 -17.22
CA ASN A 350 32.65 -16.09 -18.31
C ASN A 350 32.13 -17.15 -19.30
N GLN A 351 31.42 -18.18 -18.81
CA GLN A 351 30.80 -19.19 -19.67
C GLN A 351 29.64 -18.60 -20.50
N ASN A 352 28.76 -17.81 -19.88
CA ASN A 352 27.62 -17.18 -20.55
C ASN A 352 28.09 -16.24 -21.69
N ARG A 353 29.13 -15.43 -21.44
CA ARG A 353 29.73 -14.54 -22.45
C ARG A 353 30.32 -15.30 -23.63
N SER A 354 30.80 -16.52 -23.40
CA SER A 354 31.42 -17.37 -24.43
C SER A 354 30.40 -18.16 -25.24
N ASN A 355 29.18 -18.36 -24.74
CA ASN A 355 28.09 -19.08 -25.40
C ASN A 355 26.73 -18.48 -25.01
N PRO A 356 26.27 -17.44 -25.72
CA PRO A 356 24.97 -16.81 -25.45
C PRO A 356 23.85 -17.65 -26.06
N VAL A 357 23.56 -18.84 -25.50
CA VAL A 357 22.40 -19.65 -25.89
C VAL A 357 21.57 -20.06 -24.68
N ASN A 358 20.26 -19.83 -24.83
CA ASN A 358 19.13 -20.07 -23.95
C ASN A 358 18.96 -19.12 -22.76
N ARG A 359 18.26 -18.01 -23.01
CA ARG A 359 17.45 -17.33 -21.99
C ARG A 359 15.97 -17.53 -22.31
N MET A 360 15.22 -17.84 -21.25
CA MET A 360 13.77 -18.05 -21.17
C MET A 360 13.22 -19.25 -21.95
N SER A 361 13.20 -20.43 -21.32
CA SER A 361 12.14 -21.39 -21.65
C SER A 361 10.84 -20.85 -21.06
N SER A 362 9.77 -20.68 -21.84
CA SER A 362 8.45 -20.53 -21.24
C SER A 362 8.20 -21.74 -20.33
N GLN A 363 7.87 -21.50 -19.07
CA GLN A 363 7.19 -22.53 -18.29
C GLN A 363 5.69 -22.39 -18.57
N PRO A 364 4.93 -23.48 -18.54
CA PRO A 364 3.51 -23.44 -18.83
C PRO A 364 2.79 -22.50 -17.86
N GLU A 365 1.79 -21.79 -18.38
CA GLU A 365 0.87 -20.97 -17.59
C GLU A 365 0.31 -21.82 -16.45
N THR A 366 0.56 -21.39 -15.21
CA THR A 366 -0.03 -22.04 -14.04
C THR A 366 -1.40 -21.43 -13.83
N VAL A 367 -2.45 -22.24 -13.85
CA VAL A 367 -3.82 -21.79 -13.58
C VAL A 367 -4.03 -21.67 -12.07
N VAL A 368 -4.63 -20.57 -11.65
CA VAL A 368 -4.74 -20.18 -10.25
C VAL A 368 -6.22 -19.91 -9.90
N ASP A 369 -6.67 -20.39 -8.74
CA ASP A 369 -8.01 -20.13 -8.16
C ASP A 369 -7.84 -19.36 -6.84
N LEU A 370 -8.12 -18.06 -6.91
CA LEU A 370 -8.06 -17.04 -5.88
C LEU A 370 -9.38 -16.89 -5.11
N LYS A 371 -10.46 -17.54 -5.53
CA LYS A 371 -11.81 -17.37 -4.95
C LYS A 371 -12.24 -15.91 -4.84
N LEU A 372 -12.17 -15.18 -5.95
CA LEU A 372 -12.53 -13.77 -6.02
C LEU A 372 -13.97 -13.52 -5.53
N LYS A 373 -14.17 -12.41 -4.82
CA LYS A 373 -15.45 -11.91 -4.29
C LYS A 373 -15.49 -10.38 -4.39
N PHE A 374 -16.69 -9.82 -4.26
CA PHE A 374 -16.88 -8.37 -4.21
C PHE A 374 -17.86 -7.95 -3.12
N GLU A 375 -17.80 -6.68 -2.74
CA GLU A 375 -18.72 -5.98 -1.85
C GLU A 375 -19.02 -4.59 -2.44
N ILE A 376 -20.28 -4.16 -2.41
CA ILE A 376 -20.68 -2.83 -2.89
C ILE A 376 -20.38 -1.80 -1.80
N LEU A 377 -19.68 -0.73 -2.15
CA LEU A 377 -19.39 0.39 -1.25
C LEU A 377 -20.37 1.55 -1.50
N PRO A 378 -20.59 2.43 -0.50
CA PRO A 378 -21.29 3.70 -0.70
C PRO A 378 -20.64 4.53 -1.81
N GLY A 379 -21.43 5.33 -2.54
CA GLY A 379 -20.91 6.24 -3.56
C GLY A 379 -20.42 5.56 -4.84
N ASN A 380 -21.09 4.49 -5.29
CA ASN A 380 -20.76 3.72 -6.50
C ASN A 380 -19.38 3.06 -6.50
N GLY A 381 -18.86 2.70 -5.33
CA GLY A 381 -17.61 1.95 -5.20
C GLY A 381 -17.83 0.43 -5.19
N LEU A 382 -16.80 -0.32 -5.57
CA LEU A 382 -16.74 -1.77 -5.48
C LEU A 382 -15.45 -2.19 -4.78
N LEU A 383 -15.57 -3.00 -3.73
CA LEU A 383 -14.43 -3.58 -3.03
C LEU A 383 -14.24 -5.05 -3.46
N LEU A 384 -13.20 -5.32 -4.22
CA LEU A 384 -12.79 -6.68 -4.61
C LEU A 384 -11.94 -7.31 -3.51
N LYS A 385 -12.17 -8.58 -3.21
CA LYS A 385 -11.41 -9.38 -2.22
C LYS A 385 -11.15 -10.78 -2.75
N TRP A 386 -9.97 -11.34 -2.48
CA TRP A 386 -9.64 -12.72 -2.87
C TRP A 386 -8.74 -13.41 -1.85
N GLU A 387 -8.63 -14.73 -1.93
CA GLU A 387 -7.69 -15.53 -1.13
C GLU A 387 -6.26 -15.34 -1.66
N ASP A 388 -5.33 -15.11 -0.73
CA ASP A 388 -3.91 -15.02 -1.04
C ASP A 388 -3.32 -16.41 -1.25
N ILE A 389 -2.42 -16.55 -2.22
CA ILE A 389 -1.79 -17.84 -2.53
C ILE A 389 -0.38 -17.83 -2.01
N LEU A 390 -0.15 -18.68 -1.02
CA LEU A 390 1.07 -18.77 -0.22
C LEU A 390 2.23 -19.50 -0.93
N ASP A 391 2.32 -19.39 -2.27
CA ASP A 391 3.45 -19.94 -3.00
C ASP A 391 4.58 -18.90 -3.12
N GLU A 392 5.84 -19.36 -3.10
CA GLU A 392 7.08 -18.57 -3.00
C GLU A 392 7.34 -17.67 -4.22
N TYR A 393 6.38 -17.59 -5.15
CA TYR A 393 6.56 -17.05 -6.47
C TYR A 393 5.53 -15.98 -6.86
N ILE A 394 4.66 -15.50 -5.97
CA ILE A 394 3.64 -14.48 -6.32
C ILE A 394 4.05 -13.12 -5.77
N TYR A 395 4.12 -12.08 -6.62
CA TYR A 395 4.55 -10.74 -6.21
C TYR A 395 3.49 -9.64 -6.37
N GLN A 396 2.53 -9.79 -7.27
CA GLN A 396 1.55 -8.73 -7.55
C GLN A 396 0.25 -9.28 -8.15
N TYR A 397 -0.86 -8.63 -7.85
CA TYR A 397 -2.15 -8.80 -8.50
C TYR A 397 -2.39 -7.68 -9.51
N GLN A 398 -2.90 -8.05 -10.69
CA GLN A 398 -3.33 -7.12 -11.74
C GLN A 398 -4.86 -7.24 -11.88
N ILE A 399 -5.54 -6.10 -11.76
CA ILE A 399 -7.01 -6.04 -11.81
C ILE A 399 -7.40 -5.54 -13.18
N TYR A 400 -8.17 -6.36 -13.88
CA TYR A 400 -8.73 -6.02 -15.18
C TYR A 400 -10.24 -5.87 -15.07
N ALA A 401 -10.81 -4.92 -15.80
CA ALA A 401 -12.23 -4.85 -16.10
C ALA A 401 -12.42 -4.77 -17.61
N ASN A 402 -13.27 -5.65 -18.18
CA ASN A 402 -13.52 -5.72 -19.63
C ASN A 402 -12.20 -5.77 -20.42
N ASP A 403 -11.28 -6.62 -19.97
CA ASP A 403 -9.91 -6.80 -20.49
C ASP A 403 -9.00 -5.54 -20.46
N THR A 404 -9.44 -4.46 -19.81
CA THR A 404 -8.64 -3.25 -19.57
C THR A 404 -8.03 -3.28 -18.17
N LEU A 405 -6.73 -3.02 -18.04
CA LEU A 405 -6.05 -2.95 -16.74
C LEU A 405 -6.55 -1.72 -15.96
N LEU A 406 -7.21 -1.95 -14.83
CA LEU A 406 -7.64 -0.89 -13.91
C LEU A 406 -6.50 -0.46 -12.98
N GLY A 407 -5.70 -1.43 -12.55
CA GLY A 407 -4.56 -1.17 -11.68
C GLY A 407 -3.91 -2.42 -11.16
N VAL A 408 -2.93 -2.22 -10.29
CA VAL A 408 -2.13 -3.28 -9.71
C VAL A 408 -2.05 -3.10 -8.20
N THR A 409 -1.88 -4.19 -7.47
CA THR A 409 -1.79 -4.16 -6.00
C THR A 409 -1.00 -5.36 -5.49
N VAL A 410 -0.34 -5.17 -4.34
CA VAL A 410 0.28 -6.26 -3.58
C VAL A 410 -0.64 -6.80 -2.49
N GLN A 411 -1.82 -6.21 -2.33
CA GLN A 411 -2.82 -6.63 -1.34
C GLN A 411 -3.81 -7.58 -1.99
N ASN A 412 -4.46 -8.42 -1.19
CA ASN A 412 -5.54 -9.30 -1.68
C ASN A 412 -6.92 -8.59 -1.77
N VAL A 413 -6.87 -7.27 -1.90
CA VAL A 413 -8.02 -6.37 -1.94
C VAL A 413 -7.74 -5.25 -2.94
N TYR A 414 -8.78 -4.81 -3.64
CA TYR A 414 -8.70 -3.67 -4.56
C TYR A 414 -10.04 -2.93 -4.60
N GLU A 415 -9.99 -1.61 -4.46
CA GLU A 415 -11.18 -0.75 -4.54
C GLU A 415 -11.28 -0.14 -5.95
N ILE A 416 -12.42 -0.34 -6.60
CA ILE A 416 -12.80 0.37 -7.82
C ILE A 416 -13.76 1.47 -7.42
N GLN A 417 -13.42 2.72 -7.71
CA GLN A 417 -14.27 3.88 -7.45
C GLN A 417 -15.07 4.25 -8.70
N ASN A 418 -16.20 4.93 -8.49
CA ASN A 418 -17.01 5.53 -9.57
C ASN A 418 -17.43 4.51 -10.65
N VAL A 419 -17.90 3.34 -10.25
CA VAL A 419 -18.39 2.33 -11.19
C VAL A 419 -19.65 2.88 -11.89
N ASP A 420 -19.64 2.93 -13.22
CA ASP A 420 -20.75 3.45 -14.02
C ASP A 420 -21.99 2.56 -13.85
N HIS A 421 -23.16 3.19 -13.79
CA HIS A 421 -24.45 2.50 -13.73
C HIS A 421 -24.85 1.84 -15.05
N GLY A 422 -25.64 0.78 -14.99
CA GLY A 422 -26.19 0.09 -16.16
C GLY A 422 -25.13 -0.57 -17.05
N ARG A 423 -23.95 -0.83 -16.52
CA ARG A 423 -22.82 -1.41 -17.27
C ARG A 423 -22.46 -2.77 -16.73
N GLU A 424 -22.11 -3.66 -17.65
CA GLU A 424 -21.47 -4.91 -17.34
C GLU A 424 -19.97 -4.70 -17.15
N TYR A 425 -19.47 -5.17 -16.01
CA TYR A 425 -18.05 -5.24 -15.69
C TYR A 425 -17.66 -6.71 -15.56
N ASN A 426 -16.83 -7.15 -16.49
CA ASN A 426 -16.13 -8.41 -16.44
C ASN A 426 -14.79 -8.21 -15.72
N ILE A 427 -14.74 -8.56 -14.44
CA ILE A 427 -13.58 -8.34 -13.59
C ILE A 427 -12.73 -9.60 -13.53
N LYS A 428 -11.44 -9.46 -13.82
CA LYS A 428 -10.44 -10.54 -13.69
C LYS A 428 -9.32 -10.07 -12.77
N VAL A 429 -8.93 -10.94 -11.84
CA VAL A 429 -7.70 -10.76 -11.07
C VAL A 429 -6.67 -11.73 -11.59
N LYS A 430 -5.59 -11.22 -12.17
CA LYS A 430 -4.46 -12.04 -12.63
C LYS A 430 -3.30 -11.91 -11.65
N VAL A 431 -2.59 -13.01 -11.45
CA VAL A 431 -1.41 -13.01 -10.58
C VAL A 431 -0.16 -12.91 -11.42
N ARG A 432 0.71 -11.96 -11.08
CA ARG A 432 2.05 -11.85 -11.63
C ARG A 432 3.03 -12.54 -10.69
N THR A 433 3.77 -13.49 -11.25
CA THR A 433 4.75 -14.29 -10.51
C THR A 433 6.12 -13.65 -10.55
N VAL A 434 7.02 -13.91 -9.58
CA VAL A 434 8.43 -13.39 -9.53
C VAL A 434 9.28 -13.77 -10.75
N ARG A 435 8.66 -14.33 -11.79
CA ARG A 435 9.21 -14.66 -13.10
C ARG A 435 8.75 -13.68 -14.20
N GLY A 436 7.90 -12.70 -13.85
CA GLY A 436 7.23 -11.80 -14.77
C GLY A 436 5.99 -12.41 -15.44
N ASP A 437 5.85 -13.74 -15.40
CA ASP A 437 4.74 -14.49 -15.98
C ASP A 437 3.42 -14.10 -15.28
N ILE A 438 2.41 -13.78 -16.09
CA ILE A 438 1.05 -13.56 -15.64
C ILE A 438 0.32 -14.89 -15.72
N SER A 439 -0.12 -15.41 -14.58
CA SER A 439 -0.96 -16.61 -14.51
C SER A 439 -2.31 -16.37 -15.18
N LEU A 440 -2.84 -17.43 -15.79
CA LEU A 440 -4.25 -17.49 -16.10
C LEU A 440 -5.02 -17.68 -14.78
N SER A 441 -6.00 -16.82 -14.57
CA SER A 441 -6.92 -16.92 -13.45
C SER A 441 -8.25 -17.47 -13.95
N ASN A 442 -8.82 -18.43 -13.22
CA ASN A 442 -10.21 -18.84 -13.42
C ASN A 442 -11.20 -17.92 -12.67
N ASP A 443 -10.69 -16.95 -11.91
CA ASP A 443 -11.49 -16.00 -11.14
C ASP A 443 -11.90 -14.81 -11.98
N GLU A 444 -13.06 -14.97 -12.59
CA GLU A 444 -13.77 -13.94 -13.31
C GLU A 444 -15.10 -13.69 -12.60
N ILE A 445 -15.37 -12.43 -12.28
CA ILE A 445 -16.70 -12.02 -11.83
C ILE A 445 -17.28 -11.09 -12.86
N THR A 446 -18.41 -11.47 -13.43
CA THR A 446 -19.26 -10.55 -14.17
C THR A 446 -20.25 -9.92 -13.20
N LEU A 447 -20.27 -8.60 -13.14
CA LEU A 447 -21.25 -7.83 -12.38
C LEU A 447 -21.88 -6.76 -13.27
N ILE A 448 -23.20 -6.68 -13.24
CA ILE A 448 -24.00 -5.71 -13.97
C ILE A 448 -24.42 -4.68 -12.93
N THR A 449 -23.90 -3.45 -13.03
CA THR A 449 -24.40 -2.37 -12.19
C THR A 449 -25.83 -2.07 -12.58
N ALA A 450 -26.70 -1.83 -11.59
CA ALA A 450 -28.07 -1.43 -11.86
C ALA A 450 -28.07 -0.18 -12.75
N SER A 451 -28.91 -0.17 -13.80
CA SER A 451 -29.16 1.05 -14.57
C SER A 451 -29.68 2.13 -13.62
N ARG A 452 -29.34 3.40 -13.87
CA ARG A 452 -30.23 4.47 -13.41
C ARG A 452 -31.42 4.42 -14.36
N GLY A 453 -32.61 4.11 -13.85
CA GLY A 453 -33.85 4.33 -14.58
C GLY A 453 -33.94 5.76 -15.12
N LYS A 454 -34.94 6.05 -15.94
CA LYS A 454 -35.22 7.43 -16.37
C LYS A 454 -35.51 8.28 -15.12
N ASP A 455 -34.77 9.37 -14.91
CA ASP A 455 -35.14 10.36 -13.89
C ASP A 455 -36.41 11.09 -14.35
N HIS A 456 -37.51 10.85 -13.64
CA HIS A 456 -38.80 11.45 -13.90
C HIS A 456 -38.88 12.91 -13.42
N ALA A 457 -37.96 13.35 -12.56
CA ALA A 457 -37.89 14.72 -12.06
C ALA A 457 -37.09 15.67 -12.97
N LEU A 458 -36.22 15.14 -13.84
CA LEU A 458 -35.35 15.94 -14.70
C LEU A 458 -36.13 16.94 -15.58
N GLY A 459 -35.79 18.23 -15.45
CA GLY A 459 -36.36 19.34 -16.23
C GLY A 459 -37.84 19.63 -15.96
N LYS A 460 -38.41 19.08 -14.87
CA LYS A 460 -39.81 19.27 -14.48
C LYS A 460 -40.02 20.55 -13.65
N PRO A 461 -41.24 21.11 -13.59
CA PRO A 461 -41.51 22.28 -12.76
C PRO A 461 -41.21 22.05 -11.28
N VAL A 462 -40.55 23.03 -10.66
CA VAL A 462 -40.16 23.00 -9.25
C VAL A 462 -40.79 24.17 -8.50
N PHE A 463 -41.26 23.90 -7.28
CA PHE A 463 -41.77 24.86 -6.31
C PHE A 463 -40.96 24.73 -5.04
N CYS A 464 -40.76 25.83 -4.31
CA CYS A 464 -40.06 25.80 -3.04
C CYS A 464 -40.66 26.83 -2.08
N SER A 465 -40.31 26.70 -0.80
CA SER A 465 -40.65 27.67 0.23
C SER A 465 -39.91 29.00 0.05
N SER A 466 -38.63 28.93 -0.30
CA SER A 466 -37.76 30.11 -0.47
C SER A 466 -36.52 29.78 -1.30
N GLU A 467 -35.78 30.84 -1.66
CA GLU A 467 -34.50 30.78 -2.37
C GLU A 467 -33.53 31.75 -1.71
N GLU A 468 -32.28 31.35 -1.55
CA GLU A 468 -31.21 32.20 -1.02
C GLU A 468 -30.87 33.36 -1.98
N SER A 469 -30.90 33.09 -3.29
CA SER A 469 -30.57 34.06 -4.34
C SER A 469 -31.05 33.59 -5.71
N ASP A 470 -31.03 34.49 -6.69
CA ASP A 470 -31.36 34.18 -8.10
C ASP A 470 -30.38 33.18 -8.76
N VAL A 471 -29.21 32.94 -8.16
CA VAL A 471 -28.22 31.96 -8.64
C VAL A 471 -28.56 30.56 -8.13
N ASN A 472 -28.96 30.44 -6.86
CA ASN A 472 -29.25 29.16 -6.19
C ASN A 472 -30.75 28.84 -6.20
N ARG A 473 -31.36 29.00 -7.37
CA ARG A 473 -32.79 28.82 -7.62
C ARG A 473 -33.23 27.36 -7.61
N LYS A 474 -34.52 27.14 -7.42
CA LYS A 474 -35.17 25.83 -7.31
C LYS A 474 -34.97 24.92 -8.52
N GLU A 475 -34.91 25.46 -9.74
CA GLU A 475 -34.72 24.65 -10.96
C GLU A 475 -33.35 23.95 -11.00
N ASN A 476 -32.37 24.42 -10.22
CA ASN A 476 -31.05 23.79 -10.19
C ASN A 476 -31.07 22.37 -9.59
N VAL A 477 -32.10 22.03 -8.81
CA VAL A 477 -32.22 20.70 -8.18
C VAL A 477 -32.50 19.59 -9.20
N ASN A 478 -32.98 19.93 -10.40
CA ASN A 478 -33.36 18.98 -11.44
C ASN A 478 -32.96 19.43 -12.86
N ASP A 479 -31.91 20.24 -12.99
CA ASP A 479 -31.41 20.74 -14.29
C ASP A 479 -30.40 19.82 -15.00
N GLY A 480 -30.07 18.67 -14.40
CA GLY A 480 -29.07 17.72 -14.92
C GLY A 480 -27.61 18.15 -14.79
N SER A 481 -27.32 19.31 -14.21
CA SER A 481 -25.96 19.81 -13.99
C SER A 481 -25.45 19.48 -12.59
N SER A 482 -24.27 18.87 -12.48
CA SER A 482 -23.64 18.58 -11.18
C SER A 482 -22.98 19.80 -10.52
N LYS A 483 -23.11 21.00 -11.11
CA LYS A 483 -22.39 22.22 -10.70
C LYS A 483 -23.32 23.32 -10.16
N THR A 484 -24.62 23.05 -10.12
CA THR A 484 -25.68 24.00 -9.79
C THR A 484 -26.50 23.42 -8.65
N ARG A 485 -26.91 24.26 -7.70
CA ARG A 485 -27.64 23.86 -6.50
C ARG A 485 -28.83 24.76 -6.22
N TRP A 486 -29.87 24.20 -5.60
CA TRP A 486 -30.88 25.00 -4.91
C TRP A 486 -30.39 25.28 -3.48
N SER A 487 -30.73 26.46 -2.96
CA SER A 487 -30.46 26.85 -1.58
C SER A 487 -31.68 27.57 -1.03
N SER A 488 -32.22 27.14 0.11
CA SER A 488 -33.29 27.87 0.78
C SER A 488 -32.75 29.16 1.40
N ALA A 489 -33.64 30.12 1.68
CA ALA A 489 -33.29 31.24 2.52
C ALA A 489 -32.85 30.75 3.91
N PRO A 490 -31.87 31.41 4.55
CA PRO A 490 -31.46 31.08 5.90
C PRO A 490 -32.53 31.51 6.92
N GLY A 491 -32.49 30.91 8.12
CA GLY A 491 -33.28 31.37 9.27
C GLY A 491 -34.56 30.58 9.58
N SER A 492 -34.90 29.55 8.80
CA SER A 492 -36.04 28.67 9.02
C SER A 492 -35.62 27.20 8.97
N ASP A 493 -36.17 26.36 9.84
CA ASP A 493 -36.00 24.90 9.79
C ASP A 493 -37.05 24.22 8.91
N HIS A 494 -38.12 24.93 8.53
CA HIS A 494 -39.30 24.38 7.84
C HIS A 494 -39.32 24.82 6.36
N GLU A 495 -38.23 24.54 5.66
CA GLU A 495 -38.12 24.83 4.23
C GLU A 495 -38.39 23.56 3.42
N TRP A 496 -38.95 23.72 2.24
CA TRP A 496 -39.32 22.60 1.39
C TRP A 496 -39.06 22.90 -0.08
N ILE A 497 -38.88 21.83 -0.84
CA ILE A 497 -38.82 21.84 -2.30
C ILE A 497 -39.70 20.72 -2.84
N CYS A 498 -40.44 21.01 -3.90
CA CYS A 498 -41.43 20.14 -4.49
C CYS A 498 -41.29 20.12 -6.02
N ILE A 499 -41.35 18.95 -6.62
CA ILE A 499 -41.29 18.76 -8.07
C ILE A 499 -42.64 18.24 -8.56
N ASP A 500 -43.23 18.90 -9.55
CA ASP A 500 -44.40 18.39 -10.31
C ASP A 500 -43.90 17.57 -11.49
N LEU A 501 -44.04 16.25 -11.44
CA LEU A 501 -43.60 15.32 -12.47
C LEU A 501 -44.42 15.45 -13.78
N LEU A 502 -45.45 16.30 -13.80
CA LEU A 502 -46.42 16.60 -14.87
C LEU A 502 -47.40 15.49 -15.21
N GLU A 503 -47.04 14.25 -14.89
CA GLU A 503 -47.86 13.06 -15.07
C GLU A 503 -47.74 12.18 -13.82
N GLU A 504 -48.70 11.29 -13.63
CA GLU A 504 -48.64 10.29 -12.57
C GLU A 504 -47.63 9.21 -12.98
N VAL A 505 -46.58 9.01 -12.19
CA VAL A 505 -45.52 8.04 -12.43
C VAL A 505 -45.40 7.09 -11.25
N GLU A 506 -45.00 5.86 -11.53
CA GLU A 506 -44.62 4.89 -10.50
C GLU A 506 -43.28 5.31 -9.89
N ILE A 507 -43.18 5.34 -8.56
CA ILE A 507 -41.94 5.62 -7.84
C ILE A 507 -41.43 4.34 -7.20
N GLY A 508 -40.26 3.89 -7.67
CA GLY A 508 -39.46 2.82 -7.06
C GLY A 508 -38.37 3.38 -6.15
N ARG A 509 -37.86 4.58 -6.47
CA ARG A 509 -36.71 5.16 -5.79
C ARG A 509 -36.66 6.70 -5.85
N VAL A 510 -36.17 7.32 -4.78
CA VAL A 510 -35.87 8.76 -4.68
C VAL A 510 -34.42 8.94 -4.23
N LEU A 511 -33.66 9.76 -4.95
CA LEU A 511 -32.28 10.11 -4.61
C LEU A 511 -32.20 11.59 -4.26
N ILE A 512 -31.57 11.88 -3.13
CA ILE A 512 -31.24 13.22 -2.68
C ILE A 512 -29.72 13.37 -2.74
N ASN A 513 -29.24 14.44 -3.37
CA ASN A 513 -27.84 14.82 -3.30
C ASN A 513 -27.74 16.17 -2.60
N TRP A 514 -27.45 16.12 -1.30
CA TRP A 514 -27.24 17.29 -0.47
C TRP A 514 -25.90 17.95 -0.75
N GLU A 515 -25.85 19.26 -0.56
CA GLU A 515 -24.61 19.99 -0.36
C GLU A 515 -24.28 20.03 1.15
N GLU A 516 -23.20 20.71 1.56
CA GLU A 516 -22.77 20.82 2.96
C GLU A 516 -23.89 21.32 3.91
N ALA A 517 -24.80 22.17 3.44
CA ALA A 517 -25.93 22.63 4.24
C ALA A 517 -27.15 21.68 4.15
N TYR A 518 -27.00 20.45 4.66
CA TYR A 518 -28.03 19.40 4.61
C TYR A 518 -29.01 19.38 5.80
N ALA A 519 -30.01 18.50 5.71
CA ALA A 519 -30.97 18.23 6.78
C ALA A 519 -30.60 17.00 7.63
N THR A 520 -30.55 17.16 8.96
CA THR A 520 -30.43 16.02 9.88
C THR A 520 -31.78 15.36 10.16
N SER A 521 -32.89 16.08 10.00
CA SER A 521 -34.24 15.51 10.00
C SER A 521 -35.07 16.11 8.87
N TYR A 522 -35.78 15.27 8.13
CA TYR A 522 -36.60 15.64 6.96
C TYR A 522 -37.62 14.56 6.59
N THR A 523 -38.63 14.95 5.81
CA THR A 523 -39.60 14.03 5.20
C THR A 523 -39.55 14.09 3.68
N ILE A 524 -39.84 12.96 3.03
CA ILE A 524 -40.21 12.91 1.62
C ILE A 524 -41.68 12.52 1.54
N ASP A 525 -42.46 13.41 0.97
CA ASP A 525 -43.90 13.26 0.80
C ASP A 525 -44.25 13.19 -0.69
N ILE A 526 -45.25 12.37 -1.02
CA ILE A 526 -45.79 12.25 -2.37
C ILE A 526 -47.25 12.67 -2.42
N SER A 527 -47.70 13.15 -3.57
CA SER A 527 -49.10 13.53 -3.82
C SER A 527 -49.50 13.35 -5.28
N ASN A 528 -50.79 13.16 -5.53
CA ASN A 528 -51.39 13.18 -6.86
C ASN A 528 -52.09 14.50 -7.19
N ASP A 529 -52.44 15.30 -6.17
CA ASP A 529 -53.26 16.50 -6.30
C ASP A 529 -52.59 17.77 -5.73
N ASN A 530 -51.39 17.65 -5.16
CA ASN A 530 -50.65 18.71 -4.46
C ASN A 530 -51.37 19.25 -3.20
N GLU A 531 -52.43 18.57 -2.74
CA GLU A 531 -53.23 18.95 -1.57
C GLU A 531 -53.12 17.90 -0.46
N ARG A 532 -53.22 16.62 -0.83
CA ARG A 532 -53.13 15.47 0.07
C ARG A 532 -51.78 14.80 -0.09
N TRP A 533 -51.05 14.73 1.02
CA TRP A 533 -49.68 14.24 1.05
C TRP A 533 -49.59 12.92 1.82
N GLN A 534 -48.84 11.99 1.26
CA GLN A 534 -48.45 10.75 1.92
C GLN A 534 -46.93 10.77 2.13
N THR A 535 -46.50 10.65 3.38
CA THR A 535 -45.08 10.52 3.71
C THR A 535 -44.58 9.12 3.34
N ILE A 536 -43.55 9.04 2.51
CA ILE A 536 -42.88 7.79 2.12
C ILE A 536 -41.50 7.64 2.76
N VAL A 537 -40.90 8.74 3.22
CA VAL A 537 -39.66 8.74 4.01
C VAL A 537 -39.81 9.70 5.18
N ASN A 538 -39.44 9.23 6.37
CA ASN A 538 -39.29 10.05 7.56
C ASN A 538 -37.90 9.78 8.16
N MET A 539 -36.98 10.75 8.03
CA MET A 539 -35.58 10.61 8.42
C MET A 539 -35.28 11.53 9.60
N ASP A 540 -34.68 10.98 10.67
CA ASP A 540 -34.32 11.71 11.89
C ASP A 540 -32.80 11.79 12.14
N SER A 541 -32.01 11.16 11.26
CA SER A 541 -30.55 11.14 11.32
C SER A 541 -29.91 11.18 9.93
N GLY A 542 -30.31 12.16 9.11
CA GLY A 542 -29.74 12.44 7.80
C GLY A 542 -28.23 12.66 7.89
N LYS A 543 -27.50 12.24 6.85
CA LYS A 543 -26.03 12.22 6.81
C LYS A 543 -25.44 13.27 5.87
N GLY A 544 -26.25 13.86 5.00
CA GLY A 544 -25.76 14.71 3.92
C GLY A 544 -25.14 13.90 2.79
N GLY A 545 -24.60 14.59 1.79
CA GLY A 545 -24.15 13.96 0.54
C GLY A 545 -25.29 13.24 -0.18
N ILE A 546 -24.99 12.08 -0.78
CA ILE A 546 -25.99 11.28 -1.51
C ILE A 546 -26.73 10.37 -0.52
N GLU A 547 -28.04 10.54 -0.45
CA GLU A 547 -28.97 9.69 0.29
C GLU A 547 -30.02 9.12 -0.66
N GLU A 548 -30.22 7.80 -0.62
CA GLU A 548 -31.09 7.06 -1.54
C GLU A 548 -32.11 6.25 -0.75
N TYR A 549 -33.36 6.29 -1.22
CA TYR A 549 -34.48 5.57 -0.63
C TYR A 549 -35.23 4.81 -1.72
N SER A 550 -35.49 3.53 -1.48
CA SER A 550 -36.12 2.60 -2.42
C SER A 550 -37.20 1.77 -1.73
N ASP A 551 -37.77 0.81 -2.46
CA ASP A 551 -38.74 -0.18 -1.96
C ASP A 551 -40.09 0.41 -1.52
N PHE A 552 -40.55 1.47 -2.21
CA PHE A 552 -41.86 2.09 -1.93
C PHE A 552 -43.06 1.25 -2.39
N GLY A 553 -42.84 0.10 -3.02
CA GLY A 553 -43.89 -0.80 -3.48
C GLY A 553 -44.66 -0.31 -4.71
N GLY A 554 -44.02 0.48 -5.57
CA GLY A 554 -44.59 0.92 -6.84
C GLY A 554 -45.74 1.93 -6.68
N VAL A 555 -45.62 2.83 -5.69
CA VAL A 555 -46.64 3.86 -5.45
C VAL A 555 -46.66 4.86 -6.61
N MET A 556 -47.86 5.17 -7.09
CA MET A 556 -48.06 6.17 -8.13
C MET A 556 -48.13 7.57 -7.50
N CYS A 557 -47.41 8.53 -8.08
CA CYS A 557 -47.54 9.92 -7.67
C CYS A 557 -47.25 10.90 -8.82
N ARG A 558 -47.71 12.15 -8.67
CA ARG A 558 -47.36 13.26 -9.56
C ARG A 558 -46.43 14.29 -8.91
N TYR A 559 -46.49 14.45 -7.60
CA TYR A 559 -45.72 15.44 -6.86
C TYR A 559 -44.82 14.75 -5.84
N VAL A 560 -43.56 15.15 -5.78
CA VAL A 560 -42.60 14.71 -4.77
C VAL A 560 -42.09 15.94 -4.04
N LYS A 561 -42.19 15.95 -2.71
CA LYS A 561 -41.81 17.07 -1.86
C LYS A 561 -40.86 16.62 -0.76
N LEU A 562 -39.71 17.27 -0.70
CA LEU A 562 -38.75 17.14 0.39
C LEU A 562 -38.95 18.31 1.36
N THR A 563 -39.22 18.00 2.63
CA THR A 563 -39.43 19.00 3.68
C THR A 563 -38.35 18.84 4.75
N GLY A 564 -37.53 19.87 4.91
CA GLY A 564 -36.59 19.94 6.03
C GLY A 564 -37.33 20.13 7.35
N VAL A 565 -36.83 19.48 8.40
CA VAL A 565 -37.34 19.58 9.78
C VAL A 565 -36.25 20.07 10.73
N LYS A 566 -34.99 19.68 10.51
CA LYS A 566 -33.85 20.14 11.29
C LYS A 566 -32.58 20.25 10.45
N LYS A 567 -31.98 21.44 10.41
CA LYS A 567 -30.72 21.70 9.70
C LYS A 567 -29.50 21.11 10.40
N ALA A 568 -28.51 20.72 9.61
CA ALA A 568 -27.18 20.34 10.09
C ALA A 568 -26.30 21.55 10.41
N THR A 569 -26.53 22.66 9.71
CA THR A 569 -25.71 23.88 9.79
C THR A 569 -26.56 25.12 10.08
N LEU A 570 -25.92 26.29 10.21
CA LEU A 570 -26.59 27.59 10.38
C LEU A 570 -27.14 28.15 9.05
N TRP A 571 -26.77 27.57 7.92
CA TRP A 571 -27.18 28.00 6.58
C TRP A 571 -28.57 27.49 6.23
N GLY A 572 -29.15 27.92 5.10
CA GLY A 572 -30.37 27.30 4.55
C GLY A 572 -30.09 25.89 4.01
N TYR A 573 -31.13 25.10 3.75
CA TYR A 573 -30.94 23.78 3.15
C TYR A 573 -30.44 23.90 1.70
N SER A 574 -29.52 23.03 1.30
CA SER A 574 -28.82 23.13 0.02
C SER A 574 -28.75 21.76 -0.66
N LEU A 575 -29.17 21.71 -1.93
CA LEU A 575 -29.30 20.48 -2.72
C LEU A 575 -28.66 20.64 -4.09
N TRP A 576 -27.77 19.71 -4.44
CA TRP A 576 -27.31 19.51 -5.81
C TRP A 576 -28.39 18.85 -6.67
N LYS A 577 -29.06 17.80 -6.14
CA LYS A 577 -30.07 17.03 -6.89
C LYS A 577 -31.21 16.47 -6.01
N LEU A 578 -32.37 16.34 -6.64
CA LEU A 578 -33.53 15.56 -6.17
C LEU A 578 -34.08 14.80 -7.37
N GLU A 579 -33.83 13.49 -7.41
CA GLU A 579 -34.07 12.62 -8.57
C GLU A 579 -35.14 11.57 -8.21
N VAL A 580 -35.98 11.19 -9.17
CA VAL A 580 -37.11 10.27 -8.98
C VAL A 580 -37.08 9.18 -10.05
N TYR A 581 -37.10 7.92 -9.63
CA TYR A 581 -36.94 6.76 -10.50
C TYR A 581 -38.05 5.72 -10.31
N THR A 582 -38.29 4.94 -11.36
CA THR A 582 -39.26 3.83 -11.40
C THR A 582 -38.70 2.50 -10.86
N ASP A 583 -37.37 2.35 -10.82
CA ASP A 583 -36.67 1.08 -10.58
C ASP A 583 -36.10 0.90 -9.17
#